data_AF-A0A2V8E118-F1
#
_entry.id   AF-A0A2V8E118-F1
#
_cell.length_a   1.000
_cell.length_b   1.000
_cell.length_c   1.000
_cell.angle_alpha   90.00
_cell.angle_beta   90.00
_cell.angle_gamma   90.00
#
_symmetry.space_group_name_H-M   'P 1'
#
loop_
_entity.id
_entity.type
_entity.pdbx_description
1 polymer ?
#
loop_
_entity_poly.entity_id
_entity_poly.type
_entity_poly.pdbx_seq_one_letter_code
_entity_poly.pdbx_strand_id
1 'polypeptide(L)'
;QVPVSGTFTNPCNGDVFPLAGNIHIVFHVTTDSNGGLHIFEMENAYDIKSVAPAVPSGSDYVVTATLTQSVNLTSGAAEEATFTQHINAISQGPAPNFLMHVTLHITLANGVPTAQVNNMRTECAG
;
A
#
# COMPACT_ATOMS: atom_id res chain seq x y z
N GLN A 1 -7.92 7.35 -13.08
CA GLN A 1 -8.29 7.17 -11.66
C GLN A 1 -9.10 5.89 -11.56
N VAL A 2 -8.88 5.09 -10.53
CA VAL A 2 -9.50 3.79 -10.32
C VAL A 2 -10.26 3.84 -8.98
N PRO A 3 -11.56 3.51 -8.95
CA PRO A 3 -12.32 3.48 -7.70
C PRO A 3 -11.87 2.30 -6.84
N VAL A 4 -11.75 2.54 -5.54
CA VAL A 4 -11.39 1.51 -4.55
C VAL A 4 -12.34 1.58 -3.36
N SER A 5 -12.57 0.43 -2.74
CA SER A 5 -13.31 0.31 -1.49
C SER A 5 -12.82 -0.91 -0.72
N GLY A 6 -12.88 -0.85 0.61
CA GLY A 6 -12.49 -1.97 1.45
C GLY A 6 -12.73 -1.67 2.92
N THR A 7 -12.42 -2.65 3.77
CA THR A 7 -12.45 -2.48 5.22
C THR A 7 -11.02 -2.35 5.72
N PHE A 8 -10.79 -1.35 6.56
CA PHE A 8 -9.50 -1.07 7.17
C PHE A 8 -9.59 -1.21 8.69
N THR A 9 -8.45 -1.59 9.28
CA THR A 9 -8.27 -1.64 10.72
C THR A 9 -7.21 -0.63 11.12
N ASN A 10 -7.51 0.26 12.07
CA ASN A 10 -6.52 1.11 12.70
C ASN A 10 -5.66 0.25 13.66
N PRO A 11 -4.37 0.04 13.38
CA PRO A 11 -3.50 -0.81 14.20
C PRO A 11 -3.24 -0.25 15.60
N CYS A 12 -3.52 1.04 15.84
CA CYS A 12 -3.22 1.71 17.10
C CYS A 12 -4.27 1.47 18.19
N ASN A 13 -5.52 1.24 17.81
CA ASN A 13 -6.62 1.04 18.75
C ASN A 13 -7.56 -0.12 18.37
N GLY A 14 -7.36 -0.75 17.20
CA GLY A 14 -8.20 -1.84 16.70
C GLY A 14 -9.51 -1.39 16.06
N ASP A 15 -9.71 -0.09 15.82
CA ASP A 15 -10.91 0.40 15.13
C ASP A 15 -11.04 -0.23 13.75
N VAL A 16 -12.24 -0.66 13.39
CA VAL A 16 -12.54 -1.17 12.05
C VAL A 16 -13.51 -0.23 11.35
N PHE A 17 -13.20 0.16 10.12
CA PHE A 17 -14.03 1.06 9.33
C PHE A 17 -13.98 0.73 7.83
N PRO A 18 -15.11 0.85 7.12
CA PRO A 18 -15.14 0.76 5.67
C PRO A 18 -14.69 2.08 5.05
N LEU A 19 -13.89 2.03 3.99
CA LEU A 19 -13.44 3.18 3.21
C LEU A 19 -13.78 3.05 1.72
N ALA A 20 -13.87 4.19 1.05
CA ALA A 20 -13.95 4.27 -0.40
C ALA A 20 -13.35 5.58 -0.92
N GLY A 21 -12.92 5.57 -2.18
CA GLY A 21 -12.38 6.73 -2.89
C GLY A 21 -11.77 6.31 -4.21
N ASN A 22 -10.81 7.08 -4.70
CA ASN A 22 -10.12 6.81 -5.95
C ASN A 22 -8.60 6.81 -5.75
N ILE A 23 -7.93 6.01 -6.56
CA ILE A 23 -6.48 6.04 -6.68
C ILE A 23 -6.08 6.46 -8.10
N HIS A 24 -5.05 7.27 -8.22
CA HIS A 24 -4.41 7.58 -9.48
C HIS A 24 -3.19 6.67 -9.64
N ILE A 25 -3.22 5.82 -10.66
CA ILE A 25 -2.17 4.85 -10.93
C ILE A 25 -1.50 5.17 -12.26
N VAL A 26 -0.18 5.12 -12.26
CA VAL A 26 0.66 5.25 -13.46
C VAL A 26 1.58 4.04 -13.52
N PHE A 27 1.65 3.43 -14.71
CA PHE A 27 2.54 2.32 -14.98
C PHE A 27 3.52 2.71 -16.09
N HIS A 28 4.76 2.25 -15.94
CA HIS A 28 5.76 2.28 -16.99
C HIS A 28 6.33 0.88 -17.16
N VAL A 29 6.32 0.38 -18.40
CA VAL A 29 6.76 -0.96 -18.72
C VAL A 29 7.82 -0.89 -19.80
N THR A 30 8.98 -1.48 -19.55
CA THR A 30 10.04 -1.62 -20.55
C THR A 30 10.44 -3.08 -20.71
N THR A 31 11.00 -3.39 -21.86
CA THR A 31 11.57 -4.71 -22.17
C THR A 31 13.06 -4.53 -22.45
N ASP A 32 13.90 -5.36 -21.85
CA ASP A 32 15.35 -5.33 -22.08
C ASP A 32 15.74 -6.06 -23.39
N SER A 33 17.01 -5.99 -23.76
CA SER A 33 17.52 -6.64 -24.98
C SER A 33 17.45 -8.17 -24.96
N ASN A 34 17.28 -8.78 -23.79
CA ASN A 34 17.18 -10.22 -23.57
C ASN A 34 15.71 -10.69 -23.45
N GLY A 35 14.74 -9.78 -23.58
CA GLY A 35 13.31 -10.07 -23.44
C GLY A 35 12.79 -10.06 -22.01
N GLY A 36 13.59 -9.62 -21.03
CA GLY A 36 13.15 -9.37 -19.66
C GLY A 36 12.20 -8.18 -19.57
N LEU A 37 11.27 -8.22 -18.61
CA LEU A 37 10.27 -7.17 -18.40
C LEU A 37 10.59 -6.37 -17.13
N HIS A 38 10.58 -5.05 -17.24
CA HIS A 38 10.65 -4.15 -16.09
C HIS A 38 9.34 -3.38 -15.99
N ILE A 39 8.67 -3.50 -14.85
CA ILE A 39 7.43 -2.81 -14.54
C ILE A 39 7.72 -1.85 -13.40
N PHE A 40 7.36 -0.58 -13.60
CA PHE A 40 7.34 0.43 -12.56
C PHE A 40 5.93 0.95 -12.40
N GLU A 41 5.47 1.05 -11.17
CA GLU A 41 4.14 1.48 -10.79
C GLU A 41 4.22 2.58 -9.72
N MET A 42 3.37 3.58 -9.87
CA MET A 42 3.12 4.60 -8.86
C MET A 42 1.62 4.76 -8.64
N GLU A 43 1.19 4.65 -7.39
CA GLU A 43 -0.16 4.97 -6.95
C GLU A 43 -0.18 6.20 -6.05
N ASN A 44 -1.21 7.03 -6.21
CA ASN A 44 -1.51 8.15 -5.33
C ASN A 44 -3.00 8.15 -4.98
N ALA A 45 -3.31 8.10 -3.69
CA ALA A 45 -4.65 8.17 -3.14
C ALA A 45 -4.77 9.41 -2.27
N TYR A 46 -5.69 10.32 -2.59
CA TYR A 46 -5.86 11.60 -1.89
C TYR A 46 -7.31 11.96 -1.57
N ASP A 47 -8.27 11.13 -2.00
CA ASP A 47 -9.71 11.35 -1.80
C ASP A 47 -10.40 10.18 -1.06
N ILE A 48 -9.63 9.32 -0.38
CA ILE A 48 -10.17 8.17 0.35
C ILE A 48 -10.75 8.62 1.69
N LYS A 49 -11.98 8.20 1.98
CA LYS A 49 -12.67 8.51 3.24
C LYS A 49 -13.41 7.29 3.77
N SER A 50 -13.68 7.27 5.07
CA SER A 50 -14.64 6.33 5.66
C SER A 50 -16.01 6.54 5.05
N VAL A 51 -16.70 5.45 4.72
CA VAL A 51 -18.11 5.49 4.24
C VAL A 51 -19.10 5.33 5.40
N ALA A 52 -18.62 4.89 6.55
CA ALA A 52 -19.34 4.83 7.81
C ALA A 52 -18.35 5.00 8.98
N PRO A 53 -18.82 5.46 10.16
CA PRO A 53 -17.97 5.61 11.34
C PRO A 53 -17.31 4.29 11.76
N ALA A 54 -16.11 4.40 12.32
CA ALA A 54 -15.37 3.27 12.83
C ALA A 54 -15.99 2.68 14.10
N VAL A 55 -15.73 1.39 14.33
CA VAL A 55 -16.17 0.68 15.54
C VAL A 55 -14.93 0.21 16.32
N PRO A 56 -14.83 0.45 17.64
CA PRO A 56 -15.86 1.03 18.52
C PRO A 56 -15.83 2.57 18.66
N SER A 57 -14.82 3.28 18.15
CA SER A 57 -14.64 4.70 18.50
C SER A 57 -15.72 5.66 17.97
N GLY A 58 -16.43 5.28 16.91
CA GLY A 58 -17.35 6.16 16.19
C GLY A 58 -16.65 7.25 15.38
N SER A 59 -15.33 7.20 15.21
CA SER A 59 -14.58 8.21 14.44
C SER A 59 -14.68 7.96 12.94
N ASP A 60 -14.81 9.01 12.15
CA ASP A 60 -14.57 8.96 10.72
C ASP A 60 -13.07 9.08 10.41
N TYR A 61 -12.65 8.64 9.23
CA TYR A 61 -11.25 8.69 8.81
C TYR A 61 -11.11 9.27 7.41
N VAL A 62 -10.07 10.10 7.22
CA VAL A 62 -9.58 10.53 5.90
C VAL A 62 -8.23 9.88 5.67
N VAL A 63 -8.06 9.25 4.51
CA VAL A 63 -6.86 8.47 4.21
C VAL A 63 -6.17 9.03 2.96
N THR A 64 -4.86 9.19 3.06
CA THR A 64 -3.99 9.42 1.91
C THR A 64 -2.97 8.29 1.84
N ALA A 65 -2.64 7.85 0.64
CA ALA A 65 -1.63 6.82 0.45
C ALA A 65 -0.80 7.07 -0.81
N THR A 66 0.46 6.63 -0.77
CA THR A 66 1.32 6.53 -1.95
C THR A 66 1.96 5.16 -1.99
N LEU A 67 2.02 4.57 -3.17
CA LEU A 67 2.75 3.33 -3.41
C LEU A 67 3.71 3.54 -4.58
N THR A 68 4.92 3.02 -4.42
CA THR A 68 5.85 2.82 -5.52
C THR A 68 6.20 1.35 -5.57
N GLN A 69 6.14 0.77 -6.77
CA GLN A 69 6.49 -0.62 -6.99
C GLN A 69 7.41 -0.74 -8.21
N SER A 70 8.42 -1.59 -8.10
CA SER A 70 9.28 -1.99 -9.20
C SER A 70 9.33 -3.51 -9.27
N VAL A 71 9.03 -4.09 -10.42
CA VAL A 71 9.09 -5.52 -10.68
C VAL A 71 10.05 -5.78 -11.84
N ASN A 72 11.02 -6.66 -11.63
CA ASN A 72 11.96 -7.09 -12.65
C ASN A 72 11.74 -8.58 -12.89
N LEU A 73 11.29 -8.92 -14.10
CA LEU A 73 11.08 -10.29 -14.54
C LEU A 73 12.16 -10.64 -15.57
N THR A 74 13.14 -11.44 -15.18
CA THR A 74 14.15 -11.95 -16.13
C THR A 74 13.70 -13.29 -16.70
N SER A 75 14.04 -13.58 -17.95
CA SER A 75 13.69 -14.86 -18.57
C SER A 75 14.46 -16.02 -17.91
N GLY A 76 13.88 -16.60 -16.85
CA GLY A 76 14.27 -17.90 -16.30
C GLY A 76 15.38 -17.93 -15.24
N ALA A 77 15.74 -16.81 -14.60
CA ALA A 77 16.83 -16.80 -13.61
C ALA A 77 16.43 -16.26 -12.23
N ALA A 78 15.73 -15.13 -12.18
CA ALA A 78 15.20 -14.56 -10.95
C ALA A 78 14.12 -13.51 -11.27
N GLU A 79 13.09 -13.47 -10.45
CA GLU A 79 12.10 -12.40 -10.45
C GLU A 79 12.26 -11.64 -9.14
N GLU A 80 12.21 -10.32 -9.19
CA GLU A 80 12.20 -9.53 -7.97
C GLU A 80 11.15 -8.43 -8.03
N ALA A 81 10.64 -8.08 -6.86
CA ALA A 81 9.71 -7.00 -6.70
C ALA A 81 10.04 -6.21 -5.43
N THR A 82 10.10 -4.89 -5.56
CA THR A 82 10.21 -3.97 -4.43
C THR A 82 8.95 -3.12 -4.37
N PHE A 83 8.38 -3.01 -3.16
CA PHE A 83 7.19 -2.23 -2.88
C PHE A 83 7.51 -1.27 -1.73
N THR A 84 7.19 0.00 -1.89
CA THR A 84 7.24 0.99 -0.82
C THR A 84 5.89 1.66 -0.71
N GLN A 85 5.27 1.57 0.45
CA GLN A 85 3.95 2.13 0.70
C GLN A 85 3.97 3.04 1.92
N HIS A 86 3.30 4.19 1.77
CA HIS A 86 3.04 5.14 2.84
C HIS A 86 1.54 5.32 2.95
N ILE A 87 0.99 5.14 4.14
CA ILE A 87 -0.43 5.34 4.42
C ILE A 87 -0.53 6.29 5.60
N ASN A 88 -1.27 7.38 5.43
CA ASN A 88 -1.62 8.29 6.50
C ASN A 88 -3.14 8.30 6.66
N ALA A 89 -3.62 7.88 7.82
CA ALA A 89 -5.03 7.86 8.16
C ALA A 89 -5.28 8.81 9.33
N ILE A 90 -6.05 9.85 9.04
CA ILE A 90 -6.36 10.92 9.97
C ILE A 90 -7.79 10.73 10.47
N SER A 91 -7.91 10.41 11.75
CA SER A 91 -9.18 10.36 12.48
C SER A 91 -9.80 11.75 12.54
N GLN A 92 -11.12 11.81 12.33
CA GLN A 92 -11.97 12.99 12.50
C GLN A 92 -12.78 12.86 13.80
N GLY A 93 -12.14 12.38 14.86
CA GLY A 93 -12.80 12.05 16.12
C GLY A 93 -11.81 11.69 17.23
N PRO A 94 -12.25 11.01 18.29
CA PRO A 94 -11.41 10.68 19.45
C PRO A 94 -10.39 9.56 19.20
N ALA A 95 -10.49 8.83 18.08
CA ALA A 95 -9.51 7.79 17.78
C ALA A 95 -8.15 8.37 17.35
N PRO A 96 -7.03 7.66 17.61
CA PRO A 96 -5.72 8.09 17.16
C PRO A 96 -5.61 8.02 15.64
N ASN A 97 -4.86 8.96 15.07
CA ASN A 97 -4.31 8.85 13.73
C ASN A 97 -3.30 7.71 13.68
N PHE A 98 -3.09 7.15 12.48
CA PHE A 98 -1.97 6.24 12.24
C PHE A 98 -1.25 6.56 10.94
N LEU A 99 0.06 6.39 10.99
CA LEU A 99 0.96 6.48 9.85
C LEU A 99 1.65 5.12 9.68
N MET A 100 1.59 4.56 8.49
CA MET A 100 2.21 3.29 8.16
C MET A 100 3.25 3.47 7.06
N HIS A 101 4.44 2.92 7.31
CA HIS A 101 5.53 2.82 6.35
C HIS A 101 5.83 1.35 6.11
N VAL A 102 5.71 0.91 4.86
CA VAL A 102 6.01 -0.47 4.46
C VAL A 102 7.08 -0.43 3.38
N THR A 103 8.12 -1.24 3.56
CA THR A 103 9.08 -1.57 2.50
C THR A 103 9.24 -3.07 2.44
N LEU A 104 8.84 -3.63 1.31
CA LEU A 104 8.88 -5.05 1.03
C LEU A 104 9.77 -5.27 -0.20
N HIS A 105 10.78 -6.11 -0.06
CA HIS A 105 11.54 -6.64 -1.18
C HIS A 105 11.31 -8.15 -1.23
N ILE A 106 10.95 -8.65 -2.40
CA ILE A 106 10.71 -10.06 -2.65
C ILE A 106 11.62 -10.47 -3.79
N THR A 107 12.36 -11.55 -3.60
CA THR A 107 13.05 -12.26 -4.67
C THR A 107 12.44 -13.65 -4.80
N LEU A 108 12.12 -14.05 -6.03
CA LEU A 108 11.73 -15.40 -6.38
C LEU A 108 12.86 -16.04 -7.18
N ALA A 109 13.38 -17.15 -6.67
CA ALA A 109 14.31 -18.01 -7.38
C ALA A 109 13.55 -19.29 -7.76
N ASN A 110 13.42 -19.57 -9.07
CA ASN A 110 12.67 -20.72 -9.57
C ASN A 110 11.22 -20.82 -9.03
N GLY A 111 10.54 -19.68 -8.89
CA GLY A 111 9.18 -19.61 -8.35
C GLY A 111 9.06 -19.76 -6.83
N VAL A 112 10.18 -19.89 -6.10
CA VAL A 112 10.20 -19.95 -4.63
C VAL A 112 10.60 -18.57 -4.07
N PRO A 113 9.75 -17.93 -3.24
CA PRO A 113 10.13 -16.71 -2.53
C PRO A 113 11.28 -16.99 -1.55
N THR A 114 12.38 -16.25 -1.65
CA THR A 114 13.58 -16.47 -0.82
C THR A 114 13.87 -15.32 0.16
N ALA A 115 13.29 -14.14 -0.07
CA ALA A 115 13.39 -12.98 0.82
C ALA A 115 12.02 -12.32 0.97
N GLN A 116 11.59 -12.01 2.20
CA GLN A 116 10.36 -11.26 2.46
C GLN A 116 10.51 -10.36 3.70
N VAL A 117 10.00 -9.14 3.55
CA VAL A 117 9.86 -8.02 4.50
C VAL A 117 11.17 -7.43 5.03
N ASN A 118 11.47 -6.19 4.61
CA ASN A 118 12.66 -5.48 5.04
C ASN A 118 12.36 -4.48 6.17
N ASN A 119 11.19 -3.82 6.15
CA ASN A 119 10.79 -2.88 7.19
C ASN A 119 9.28 -2.62 7.17
N MET A 120 8.62 -2.75 8.32
CA MET A 120 7.26 -2.30 8.53
C MET A 120 7.23 -1.50 9.83
N ARG A 121 6.81 -0.24 9.74
CA ARG A 121 6.67 0.64 10.90
C ARG A 121 5.31 1.28 10.89
N THR A 122 4.68 1.24 12.06
CA THR A 122 3.44 1.94 12.35
C THR A 122 3.71 2.97 13.44
N GLU A 123 3.22 4.18 13.23
CA GLU A 123 3.26 5.27 14.19
C GLU A 123 1.83 5.67 14.53
N CYS A 124 1.56 5.87 15.81
CA CYS A 124 0.26 6.25 16.34
C CYS A 124 0.36 7.66 16.90
N ALA A 125 -0.54 8.56 16.49
CA ALA A 125 -0.57 9.93 16.97
C ALA A 125 -2.00 10.30 17.39
N GLY A 126 -2.16 10.84 18.59
CA GLY A 126 -3.43 11.27 19.15
C GLY A 126 -3.28 12.58 19.90
#